data_AF-A0A2A4R2P9-F1
#
_entry.id   AF-A0A2A4R2P9-F1
#
_cell.length_a   1.000
_cell.length_b   1.000
_cell.length_c   1.000
_cell.angle_alpha   90.00
_cell.angle_beta   90.00
_cell.angle_gamma   90.00
#
_symmetry.space_group_name_H-M   'P 1'
#
loop_
_entity.id
_entity.type
_entity.pdbx_description
1 polymer ?
#
loop_
_entity_poly.entity_id
_entity_poly.type
_entity_poly.pdbx_seq_one_letter_code
_entity_poly.pdbx_strand_id
1 'polypeptide(L)' 'KLVAPVQVGSGATIGAGSIITKQVQQDGLTLSARPEQRHVKNWIRPKKGSQ' A
#
# COMPACT_ATOMS: atom_id res chain seq x y z
N LYS A 1 -5.57 3.36 2.76
CA LYS A 1 -5.47 4.08 4.05
C LYS A 1 -5.29 5.56 3.76
N LEU A 2 -6.10 6.43 4.38
CA LEU A 2 -5.97 7.89 4.28
C LEU A 2 -5.48 8.42 5.62
N VAL A 3 -4.41 9.21 5.63
CA VAL A 3 -3.89 9.86 6.83
C VAL A 3 -4.27 11.33 6.75
N ALA A 4 -5.11 11.78 7.68
CA ALA A 4 -5.55 13.16 7.71
C ALA A 4 -4.44 14.10 8.22
N PRO A 5 -4.48 15.39 7.82
CA PRO A 5 -5.36 15.97 6.81
C PRO A 5 -4.88 15.64 5.38
N VAL A 6 -5.82 15.32 4.49
CA VAL A 6 -5.55 15.05 3.07
C VAL A 6 -6.79 15.36 2.23
N GLN A 7 -6.62 15.88 1.01
CA GLN A 7 -7.68 16.05 0.02
C GLN A 7 -7.46 15.05 -1.13
N VAL A 8 -8.58 14.53 -1.63
CA VAL A 8 -8.61 13.63 -2.77
C VAL A 8 -9.43 14.30 -3.87
N GLY A 9 -8.79 14.54 -5.01
CA GLY A 9 -9.46 15.13 -6.17
C GLY A 9 -10.63 14.29 -6.65
N SER A 10 -11.61 14.94 -7.28
CA SER A 10 -12.74 14.24 -7.91
C SER A 10 -12.25 13.24 -8.95
N GLY A 11 -12.95 12.12 -9.11
CA GLY A 11 -12.60 11.09 -10.11
C GLY A 11 -11.26 10.37 -9.87
N ALA A 12 -10.52 10.67 -8.79
CA ALA A 12 -9.26 10.02 -8.50
C ALA A 12 -9.43 8.54 -8.15
N THR A 13 -8.50 7.70 -8.61
CA THR A 13 -8.44 6.28 -8.27
C THR A 13 -7.27 6.01 -7.33
N ILE A 14 -7.53 5.34 -6.21
CA ILE A 14 -6.48 4.96 -5.24
C ILE A 14 -6.28 3.45 -5.32
N GLY A 15 -5.06 3.03 -5.62
CA GLY A 15 -4.74 1.60 -5.68
C GLY A 15 -4.76 0.94 -4.30
N ALA A 16 -5.14 -0.34 -4.27
CA ALA A 16 -5.19 -1.15 -3.06
C ALA A 16 -3.86 -1.17 -2.30
N GLY A 17 -3.92 -1.20 -0.97
CA GLY A 17 -2.74 -1.17 -0.10
C GLY A 17 -2.03 0.19 -0.01
N SER A 18 -2.49 1.21 -0.74
CA SER A 18 -1.88 2.55 -0.65
C SER A 18 -2.14 3.23 0.68
N ILE A 19 -1.13 3.96 1.16
CA ILE A 19 -1.17 4.83 2.33
C ILE A 19 -0.96 6.26 1.82
N ILE A 20 -2.04 7.03 1.77
CA ILE A 20 -2.03 8.39 1.23
C ILE A 20 -1.76 9.37 2.38
N THR A 21 -0.65 10.10 2.26
CA THR A 21 -0.20 11.13 3.22
C THR A 21 -0.05 12.52 2.58
N LYS A 22 -0.31 12.62 1.26
CA LYS A 22 -0.20 13.84 0.45
C LYS A 22 -1.42 13.96 -0.46
N GLN A 23 -1.61 15.16 -1.01
CA GLN A 23 -2.73 15.46 -1.92
C GLN A 23 -2.75 14.53 -3.14
N VAL A 24 -3.96 14.10 -3.51
CA VAL A 24 -4.21 13.25 -4.68
C VAL A 24 -4.84 14.08 -5.80
N GLN A 25 -4.24 14.03 -6.98
CA GLN A 25 -4.73 14.74 -8.18
C GLN A 25 -6.05 14.12 -8.70
N GLN A 26 -6.90 14.98 -9.27
CA GLN A 26 -8.14 14.58 -9.93
C GLN A 26 -7.88 13.63 -11.12
N ASP A 27 -8.82 12.71 -11.38
CA ASP A 27 -8.85 11.80 -12.52
C ASP A 27 -7.59 10.92 -12.72
N GLY A 28 -6.74 10.83 -11.68
CA GLY A 28 -5.47 10.11 -11.71
C GLY A 28 -5.44 8.84 -10.85
N LEU A 29 -4.53 7.93 -11.18
CA LEU A 29 -4.21 6.77 -10.34
C LEU A 29 -3.07 7.13 -9.35
N THR A 30 -3.35 7.06 -8.06
CA THR A 30 -2.31 7.23 -7.01
C THR A 30 -1.94 5.90 -6.38
N LEU A 31 -0.62 5.62 -6.34
CA LEU A 31 0.00 4.48 -5.70
C LEU A 31 1.13 4.98 -4.79
N SER A 32 1.14 4.60 -3.52
CA SER A 32 2.19 5.05 -2.58
C SER A 32 3.32 4.02 -2.37
N ALA A 33 2.98 2.73 -2.37
CA ALA A 33 3.90 1.68 -1.91
C ALA A 33 3.52 0.30 -2.47
N ARG A 34 3.34 0.18 -3.79
CA ARG A 34 3.24 -1.14 -4.43
C ARG A 34 4.65 -1.64 -4.70
N PRO A 35 5.24 -2.52 -3.86
CA PRO A 35 6.44 -3.22 -4.29
C PRO A 35 6.07 -4.13 -5.48
N GLU A 36 7.03 -4.33 -6.39
CA GLU A 36 6.93 -5.45 -7.32
C GLU A 36 6.74 -6.74 -6.52
N GLN A 37 5.87 -7.61 -7.04
CA GLN A 37 5.62 -8.88 -6.40
C GLN A 37 6.89 -9.72 -6.44
N ARG A 38 7.42 -10.07 -5.26
CA ARG A 38 8.57 -10.96 -5.13
C ARG A 38 8.13 -12.30 -4.56
N HIS A 39 8.64 -13.38 -5.13
CA HIS A 39 8.46 -14.73 -4.61
C HIS A 39 9.78 -15.25 -4.07
N VAL A 40 9.83 -15.53 -2.76
CA VAL A 40 11.02 -16.10 -2.10
C VAL A 40 10.87 -17.62 -2.07
N LYS A 41 11.58 -18.32 -2.95
CA LYS A 41 11.60 -19.78 -2.98
C LYS A 41 12.29 -20.32 -1.71
N ASN A 42 11.80 -21.43 -1.17
CA ASN A 42 12.35 -22.14 -0.01
C ASN A 42 12.39 -21.34 1.31
N TRP A 43 11.49 -20.37 1.51
CA TRP A 43 11.37 -19.67 2.79
C TRP A 43 10.90 -20.60 3.91
N ILE A 44 11.72 -20.79 4.95
CA ILE A 44 11.40 -21.64 6.11
C ILE A 44 10.70 -20.78 7.18
N ARG A 45 9.43 -21.09 7.47
CA ARG A 45 8.67 -20.41 8.54
C ARG A 45 9.25 -20.77 9.92
N PRO A 46 9.62 -19.80 10.78
CA PRO A 46 10.04 -20.08 12.15
C PRO A 46 8.94 -20.79 12.95
N LYS A 47 9.31 -21.84 13.70
CA LYS A 47 8.42 -22.52 14.65
C LYS A 47 8.82 -22.12 16.06
N LYS A 48 7.86 -21.69 16.88
CA LYS A 48 8.09 -21.44 18.30
C LYS A 48 8.40 -22.78 18.96
N GLY A 49 9.60 -22.92 19.54
CA GLY A 49 9.92 -24.07 20.38
C GLY A 49 9.04 -24.02 21.62
N SER A 50 8.28 -25.09 21.86
CA SER A 50 7.66 -25.34 23.15
C SER A 50 8.76 -25.78 24.12
N GLN A 51 9.29 -24.80 24.86
CA GLN A 51 9.96 -25.01 26.13
C GLN A 51 8.99 -24.61 27.24
#